data_AF-U6KJ27-F1
#
_entry.id   AF-U6KJ27-F1
#
_cell.length_a   1.000
_cell.length_b   1.000
_cell.length_c   1.000
_cell.angle_alpha   90.00
_cell.angle_beta   90.00
_cell.angle_gamma   90.00
#
_symmetry.space_group_name_H-M   'P 1'
#
loop_
_entity.id
_entity.type
_entity.pdbx_description
1 polymer ?
#
loop_
_entity_poly.entity_id
_entity_poly.type
_entity_poly.pdbx_seq_one_letter_code
_entity_poly.pdbx_strand_id
1 'polypeptide(L)'
;MQGLNPDAAPSQWLLVLLVIEKGVRALFEKEINEDIVDLAFILVQQQPQVRQLLLQQWIAQLPKCDWKQFKLLGLRLAKAFADKQYSAAAVSAYPWLPAAAQQLGRELEQQLPDWLIEGMLSDYDRHQMLLQHAKRPFLFGPVEAPQPPEGSAEERSSKVAEELKQQIEEAAVSQKAKC
;
A
#
# COMPACT_ATOMS: atom_id res chain seq x y z
N MET A 1 -35.97 23.03 13.35
CA MET A 1 -34.88 22.10 13.02
C MET A 1 -34.59 22.22 11.53
N GLN A 2 -33.60 23.04 11.16
CA GLN A 2 -33.14 23.17 9.78
C GLN A 2 -32.09 22.08 9.53
N GLY A 3 -32.32 21.23 8.54
CA GLY A 3 -31.37 20.20 8.15
C GLY A 3 -31.84 19.46 6.92
N LEU A 4 -31.08 19.65 5.84
CA LEU A 4 -31.05 18.88 4.57
C LEU A 4 -32.13 19.24 3.54
N ASN A 5 -31.98 20.43 2.94
CA ASN A 5 -32.46 20.66 1.59
C ASN A 5 -31.42 20.04 0.60
N PRO A 6 -31.77 19.01 -0.20
CA PRO A 6 -30.86 18.40 -1.17
C PRO A 6 -30.49 19.34 -2.34
N ASP A 7 -31.22 20.44 -2.52
CA ASP A 7 -30.97 21.45 -3.56
C ASP A 7 -30.07 22.61 -3.09
N ALA A 8 -29.59 22.58 -1.84
CA ALA A 8 -28.65 23.57 -1.34
C ALA A 8 -27.25 23.32 -1.91
N ALA A 9 -26.63 24.36 -2.50
CA ALA A 9 -25.25 24.27 -2.96
C ALA A 9 -24.34 23.75 -1.82
N PRO A 10 -23.47 22.76 -2.09
CA PRO A 10 -22.64 22.15 -1.07
C PRO A 10 -21.79 23.24 -0.41
N SER A 11 -21.74 23.23 0.93
CA SER A 11 -20.94 24.21 1.67
C SER A 11 -19.47 24.13 1.22
N GLN A 12 -18.76 25.26 1.26
CA GLN A 12 -17.34 25.31 0.86
C GLN A 12 -16.49 24.29 1.63
N TRP A 13 -16.81 24.04 2.89
CA TRP A 13 -16.17 23.00 3.71
C TRP A 13 -16.46 21.58 3.23
N LEU A 14 -17.69 21.29 2.77
CA LEU A 14 -18.02 19.99 2.19
C LEU A 14 -17.26 19.77 0.87
N LEU A 15 -17.10 20.80 0.04
CA LEU A 15 -16.28 20.72 -1.17
C LEU A 15 -14.81 20.44 -0.85
N VAL A 16 -14.25 21.11 0.17
CA VAL A 16 -12.88 20.86 0.64
C VAL A 16 -12.73 19.40 1.11
N LEU A 17 -13.69 18.89 1.89
CA LEU A 17 -13.67 17.50 2.36
C LEU A 17 -13.76 16.50 1.19
N LEU A 18 -14.57 16.76 0.17
CA LEU A 18 -14.66 15.91 -1.03
C LEU A 18 -13.38 15.91 -1.86
N VAL A 19 -12.67 17.04 -1.94
CA VAL A 19 -11.36 17.12 -2.61
C VAL A 19 -10.31 16.33 -1.83
N ILE A 20 -10.29 16.47 -0.51
CA ILE A 20 -9.39 15.69 0.37
C ILE A 20 -9.70 14.20 0.24
N GLU A 21 -10.98 13.81 0.32
CA GLU A 21 -11.42 12.42 0.15
C GLU A 21 -10.98 11.85 -1.20
N LYS A 22 -11.19 12.58 -2.30
CA LYS A 22 -10.74 12.16 -3.63
C LYS A 22 -9.21 12.03 -3.72
N GLY A 23 -8.46 12.97 -3.16
CA GLY A 23 -6.99 12.93 -3.15
C GLY A 23 -6.47 11.73 -2.36
N VAL A 24 -7.05 11.47 -1.19
CA VAL A 24 -6.74 10.32 -0.34
C VAL A 24 -7.12 9.01 -1.05
N ARG A 25 -8.30 8.94 -1.66
CA ARG A 25 -8.77 7.76 -2.40
C ARG A 25 -7.89 7.45 -3.61
N ALA A 26 -7.50 8.46 -4.39
CA ALA A 26 -6.61 8.30 -5.53
C ALA A 26 -5.21 7.82 -5.12
N LEU A 27 -4.71 8.27 -3.96
CA LEU A 27 -3.46 7.78 -3.37
C LEU A 27 -3.58 6.27 -3.04
N PHE A 28 -4.69 5.89 -2.39
CA PHE A 28 -4.96 4.50 -2.02
C PHE A 28 -5.22 3.58 -3.23
N GLU A 29 -5.96 4.05 -4.23
CA GLU A 29 -6.29 3.30 -5.46
C GLU A 29 -5.07 3.01 -6.34
N LYS A 30 -3.99 3.81 -6.23
CA LYS A 30 -2.76 3.57 -6.99
C LYS A 30 -1.76 2.70 -6.24
N GLU A 31 -1.76 2.74 -4.90
CA GLU A 31 -0.67 2.15 -4.11
C GLU A 31 -0.95 0.78 -3.50
N ILE A 32 -2.22 0.42 -3.23
CA ILE A 32 -2.62 -0.83 -2.55
C ILE A 32 -3.61 -1.67 -3.36
N ASN A 33 -4.08 -1.14 -4.49
CA ASN A 33 -5.24 -1.71 -5.17
C ASN A 33 -4.94 -3.08 -5.76
N GLU A 34 -3.73 -3.31 -6.27
CA GLU A 34 -3.32 -4.61 -6.81
C GLU A 34 -3.33 -5.70 -5.72
N ASP A 35 -2.58 -5.51 -4.62
CA ASP A 35 -2.56 -6.47 -3.49
C ASP A 35 -3.95 -6.72 -2.89
N ILE A 36 -4.78 -5.67 -2.78
CA ILE A 36 -6.15 -5.80 -2.26
C ILE A 36 -7.03 -6.58 -3.23
N VAL A 37 -6.94 -6.31 -4.53
CA VAL A 37 -7.71 -7.02 -5.56
C VAL A 37 -7.31 -8.49 -5.59
N ASP A 38 -6.01 -8.79 -5.47
CA ASP A 38 -5.49 -10.16 -5.40
C ASP A 38 -6.00 -10.90 -4.17
N LEU A 39 -5.89 -10.29 -2.98
CA LEU A 39 -6.40 -10.88 -1.75
C LEU A 39 -7.92 -11.05 -1.79
N ALA A 40 -8.65 -10.09 -2.36
CA ALA A 40 -10.09 -10.20 -2.54
C ALA A 40 -10.44 -11.36 -3.48
N PHE A 41 -9.71 -11.51 -4.59
CA PHE A 41 -9.89 -12.61 -5.54
C PHE A 41 -9.66 -13.98 -4.88
N ILE A 42 -8.65 -14.10 -4.01
CA ILE A 42 -8.44 -15.31 -3.20
C ILE A 42 -9.62 -15.54 -2.25
N LEU A 43 -10.05 -14.52 -1.50
CA LEU A 43 -11.08 -14.67 -0.46
C LEU A 43 -12.47 -15.03 -1.00
N VAL A 44 -12.84 -14.54 -2.18
CA VAL A 44 -14.15 -14.85 -2.77
C VAL A 44 -14.27 -16.30 -3.24
N GLN A 45 -13.17 -17.05 -3.38
CA GLN A 45 -13.25 -18.45 -3.75
C GLN A 45 -13.92 -19.25 -2.63
N GLN A 46 -14.96 -20.01 -2.96
CA GLN A 46 -15.74 -20.75 -1.96
C GLN A 46 -14.94 -21.91 -1.33
N GLN A 47 -14.17 -22.62 -2.14
CA GLN A 47 -13.48 -23.84 -1.70
C GLN A 47 -12.16 -23.49 -0.99
N PRO A 48 -11.92 -24.01 0.23
CA PRO A 48 -10.71 -23.71 1.00
C PRO A 48 -9.44 -24.17 0.29
N GLN A 49 -9.47 -25.32 -0.38
CA GLN A 49 -8.32 -25.86 -1.11
C GLN A 49 -7.93 -24.96 -2.30
N VAL A 50 -8.90 -24.38 -2.99
CA VAL A 50 -8.65 -23.43 -4.09
C VAL A 50 -8.00 -22.16 -3.55
N ARG A 51 -8.46 -21.63 -2.41
CA ARG A 51 -7.83 -20.47 -1.76
C ARG A 51 -6.37 -20.74 -1.42
N GLN A 52 -6.09 -21.90 -0.83
CA GLN A 52 -4.75 -22.30 -0.44
C GLN A 52 -3.81 -22.39 -1.66
N LEU A 53 -4.26 -23.03 -2.74
CA LEU A 53 -3.47 -23.18 -3.97
C LEU A 53 -3.22 -21.82 -4.65
N LEU A 54 -4.23 -20.96 -4.72
CA LEU A 54 -4.08 -19.62 -5.27
C LEU A 54 -3.10 -18.78 -4.44
N LEU A 55 -3.20 -18.84 -3.11
CA LEU A 55 -2.27 -18.15 -2.22
C LEU A 55 -0.83 -18.61 -2.44
N GLN A 56 -0.60 -19.93 -2.51
CA GLN A 56 0.72 -20.49 -2.80
C GLN A 56 1.26 -20.02 -4.14
N GLN A 57 0.42 -20.06 -5.18
CA GLN A 57 0.81 -19.61 -6.51
C GLN A 57 1.15 -18.12 -6.52
N TRP A 58 0.38 -17.28 -5.83
CA TRP A 58 0.62 -15.84 -5.76
C TRP A 58 1.92 -15.53 -5.04
N ILE A 59 2.14 -16.15 -3.87
CA ILE A 59 3.39 -16.00 -3.12
C ILE A 59 4.61 -16.39 -3.96
N ALA A 60 4.51 -17.47 -4.74
CA ALA A 60 5.60 -17.92 -5.60
C ALA A 60 5.91 -16.95 -6.76
N GLN A 61 4.93 -16.16 -7.19
CA GLN A 61 5.08 -15.17 -8.27
C GLN A 61 5.49 -13.78 -7.78
N LEU A 62 5.21 -13.47 -6.51
CA LEU A 62 5.55 -12.18 -5.93
C LEU A 62 7.06 -11.97 -5.84
N PRO A 63 7.56 -10.77 -6.21
CA PRO A 63 8.92 -10.36 -5.89
C PRO A 63 9.17 -10.47 -4.38
N LYS A 64 10.36 -10.92 -3.99
CA LYS A 64 10.70 -11.14 -2.58
C LYS A 64 10.59 -9.87 -1.74
N CYS A 65 10.90 -8.71 -2.32
CA CYS A 65 10.77 -7.41 -1.67
C CYS A 65 9.32 -7.09 -1.26
N ASP A 66 8.33 -7.71 -1.90
CA ASP A 66 6.91 -7.44 -1.67
C ASP A 66 6.29 -8.42 -0.66
N TRP A 67 6.98 -9.53 -0.33
CA TRP A 67 6.47 -10.57 0.57
C TRP A 67 6.03 -10.02 1.93
N LYS A 68 6.82 -9.11 2.51
CA LYS A 68 6.53 -8.53 3.82
C LYS A 68 5.27 -7.65 3.77
N GLN A 69 5.10 -6.90 2.68
CA GLN A 69 3.91 -6.09 2.45
C GLN A 69 2.67 -6.96 2.28
N PHE A 70 2.73 -7.91 1.35
CA PHE A 70 1.62 -8.79 1.03
C PHE A 70 1.15 -9.56 2.28
N LYS A 71 2.10 -10.11 3.05
CA LYS A 71 1.83 -10.76 4.34
C LYS A 71 1.14 -9.79 5.31
N LEU A 72 1.68 -8.58 5.50
CA LEU A 72 1.12 -7.61 6.44
C LEU A 72 -0.32 -7.23 6.07
N LEU A 73 -0.60 -7.00 4.79
CA LEU A 73 -1.94 -6.68 4.30
C LEU A 73 -2.92 -7.83 4.53
N GLY A 74 -2.53 -9.06 4.19
CA GLY A 74 -3.37 -10.24 4.40
C GLY A 74 -3.64 -10.52 5.88
N LEU A 75 -2.67 -10.32 6.77
CA LEU A 75 -2.86 -10.46 8.21
C LEU A 75 -3.76 -9.37 8.79
N ARG A 76 -3.65 -8.13 8.32
CA ARG A 76 -4.56 -7.04 8.70
C ARG A 76 -5.98 -7.33 8.27
N LEU A 77 -6.16 -7.86 7.06
CA LEU A 77 -7.46 -8.27 6.55
C LEU A 77 -8.05 -9.39 7.42
N ALA A 78 -7.27 -10.43 7.71
CA ALA A 78 -7.68 -11.52 8.60
C ALA A 78 -8.11 -11.00 9.99
N LYS A 79 -7.33 -10.06 10.56
CA LYS A 79 -7.64 -9.42 11.83
C LYS A 79 -8.92 -8.58 11.78
N ALA A 80 -9.11 -7.77 10.74
CA ALA A 80 -10.32 -6.98 10.56
C ALA A 80 -11.58 -7.87 10.53
N PHE A 81 -11.50 -9.02 9.85
CA PHE A 81 -12.59 -10.00 9.87
C PHE A 81 -12.80 -10.65 11.24
N ALA A 82 -11.73 -10.95 11.98
CA ALA A 82 -11.83 -11.45 13.35
C ALA A 82 -12.51 -10.43 14.29
N ASP A 83 -12.22 -9.15 14.09
CA ASP A 83 -12.80 -8.01 14.82
C ASP A 83 -14.21 -7.63 14.30
N LYS A 84 -14.79 -8.43 13.39
CA LYS A 84 -16.11 -8.23 12.76
C LYS A 84 -16.24 -6.91 11.99
N GLN A 85 -15.14 -6.39 11.48
CA GLN A 85 -15.07 -5.18 10.66
C GLN A 85 -15.34 -5.50 9.18
N TYR A 86 -16.57 -5.92 8.87
CA TYR A 86 -17.01 -6.18 7.51
C TYR A 86 -18.45 -5.71 7.31
N SER A 87 -18.83 -5.43 6.06
CA SER A 87 -20.20 -5.06 5.74
C SER A 87 -21.13 -6.27 5.78
N ALA A 88 -22.34 -6.09 6.30
CA ALA A 88 -23.37 -7.13 6.29
C ALA A 88 -23.73 -7.55 4.84
N ALA A 89 -23.67 -6.62 3.89
CA ALA A 89 -23.87 -6.89 2.48
C ALA A 89 -22.83 -7.86 1.91
N ALA A 90 -21.55 -7.71 2.28
CA ALA A 90 -20.48 -8.61 1.82
C ALA A 90 -20.67 -10.03 2.34
N VAL A 91 -21.04 -10.20 3.61
CA VAL A 91 -21.28 -11.54 4.20
C VAL A 91 -22.58 -12.17 3.68
N SER A 92 -23.57 -11.36 3.35
CA SER A 92 -24.78 -11.86 2.67
C SER A 92 -24.45 -12.42 1.27
N ALA A 93 -23.64 -11.71 0.49
CA ALA A 93 -23.22 -12.16 -0.84
C ALA A 93 -22.25 -13.36 -0.79
N TYR A 94 -21.37 -13.38 0.21
CA TYR A 94 -20.33 -14.41 0.36
C TYR A 94 -20.27 -14.91 1.82
N PRO A 95 -21.14 -15.86 2.20
CA PRO A 95 -21.27 -16.30 3.60
C PRO A 95 -20.00 -16.92 4.21
N TRP A 96 -19.10 -17.43 3.37
CA TRP A 96 -17.84 -18.06 3.82
C TRP A 96 -16.71 -17.06 4.09
N LEU A 97 -16.87 -15.77 3.77
CA LEU A 97 -15.80 -14.77 3.89
C LEU A 97 -15.14 -14.73 5.28
N PRO A 98 -15.86 -14.75 6.41
CA PRO A 98 -15.21 -14.74 7.72
C PRO A 98 -14.29 -15.96 7.94
N ALA A 99 -14.72 -17.14 7.51
CA ALA A 99 -13.90 -18.35 7.60
C ALA A 99 -12.72 -18.32 6.61
N ALA A 100 -12.92 -17.76 5.41
CA ALA A 100 -11.87 -17.57 4.41
C ALA A 100 -10.78 -16.61 4.92
N ALA A 101 -11.14 -15.50 5.56
CA ALA A 101 -10.19 -14.56 6.13
C ALA A 101 -9.38 -15.16 7.28
N GLN A 102 -10.01 -15.98 8.14
CA GLN A 102 -9.31 -16.73 9.19
C GLN A 102 -8.39 -17.82 8.62
N GLN A 103 -8.75 -18.44 7.51
CA GLN A 103 -7.87 -19.37 6.79
C GLN A 103 -6.66 -18.62 6.23
N LEU A 104 -6.88 -17.52 5.51
CA LEU A 104 -5.83 -16.68 4.93
C LEU A 104 -4.77 -16.30 5.97
N GLY A 105 -5.19 -15.82 7.14
CA GLY A 105 -4.25 -15.43 8.19
C GLY A 105 -3.37 -16.59 8.68
N ARG A 106 -3.95 -17.79 8.84
CA ARG A 106 -3.20 -18.99 9.24
C ARG A 106 -2.23 -19.46 8.15
N GLU A 107 -2.69 -19.44 6.90
CA GLU A 107 -1.88 -19.89 5.76
C GLU A 107 -0.73 -18.94 5.47
N LEU A 108 -0.92 -17.63 5.62
CA LEU A 108 0.16 -16.65 5.47
C LEU A 108 1.28 -16.87 6.50
N GLU A 109 0.93 -17.16 7.76
CA GLU A 109 1.96 -17.47 8.77
C GLU A 109 2.68 -18.79 8.49
N GLN A 110 2.00 -19.77 7.89
CA GLN A 110 2.60 -21.06 7.54
C GLN A 110 3.46 -21.01 6.28
N GLN A 111 3.02 -20.30 5.25
CA GLN A 111 3.64 -20.27 3.94
C GLN A 111 4.72 -19.17 3.82
N LEU A 112 4.55 -18.05 4.53
CA LEU A 112 5.49 -16.92 4.59
C LEU A 112 5.84 -16.59 6.05
N PRO A 113 6.53 -17.47 6.79
CA PRO A 113 6.98 -17.15 8.14
C PRO A 113 8.08 -16.06 8.09
N ASP A 114 8.20 -15.26 9.15
CA ASP A 114 9.10 -14.09 9.15
C ASP A 114 10.57 -14.48 8.94
N TRP A 115 11.00 -15.60 9.51
CA TRP A 115 12.35 -16.13 9.32
C TRP A 115 12.66 -16.46 7.86
N LEU A 116 11.66 -16.89 7.07
CA LEU A 116 11.82 -17.20 5.65
C LEU A 116 12.00 -15.91 4.86
N ILE A 117 11.18 -14.90 5.16
CA ILE A 117 11.28 -13.58 4.53
C ILE A 117 12.68 -13.02 4.80
N GLU A 118 13.10 -12.96 6.05
CA GLU A 118 14.41 -12.39 6.43
C GLU A 118 15.59 -13.17 5.84
N GLY A 119 15.50 -14.50 5.81
CA GLY A 119 16.56 -15.37 5.28
C GLY A 119 16.67 -15.38 3.74
N MET A 120 15.57 -15.11 3.02
CA MET A 120 15.54 -15.20 1.56
C MET A 120 15.77 -13.88 0.84
N LEU A 121 15.66 -12.75 1.55
CA LEU A 121 15.93 -11.43 1.01
C LEU A 121 17.43 -11.25 0.77
N SER A 122 17.80 -10.90 -0.47
CA SER A 122 19.13 -10.36 -0.76
C SER A 122 19.27 -8.92 -0.25
N ASP A 123 20.48 -8.38 -0.27
CA ASP A 123 20.70 -6.97 0.11
C ASP A 123 20.02 -6.00 -0.85
N TYR A 124 19.93 -6.37 -2.13
CA TYR A 124 19.13 -5.65 -3.11
C TYR A 124 17.64 -5.69 -2.77
N ASP A 125 17.09 -6.87 -2.46
CA ASP A 125 15.67 -7.01 -2.09
C ASP A 125 15.36 -6.23 -0.80
N ARG A 126 16.27 -6.23 0.18
CA ARG A 126 16.16 -5.44 1.41
C ARG A 126 16.12 -3.95 1.10
N HIS A 127 17.01 -3.47 0.23
CA HIS A 127 17.05 -2.07 -0.17
C HIS A 127 15.74 -1.66 -0.87
N GLN A 128 15.28 -2.44 -1.86
CA GLN A 128 14.02 -2.17 -2.56
C GLN A 128 12.82 -2.21 -1.62
N MET A 129 12.74 -3.20 -0.73
CA MET A 129 11.68 -3.31 0.28
C MET A 129 11.63 -2.06 1.16
N LEU A 130 12.76 -1.60 1.70
CA LEU A 130 12.82 -0.41 2.54
C LEU A 130 12.42 0.85 1.77
N LEU A 131 12.84 0.96 0.50
CA LEU A 131 12.49 2.07 -0.38
C LEU A 131 10.98 2.08 -0.69
N GLN A 132 10.36 0.92 -0.89
CA GLN A 132 8.91 0.79 -1.01
C GLN A 132 8.18 1.12 0.29
N HIS A 133 8.69 0.65 1.44
CA HIS A 133 8.09 0.92 2.73
C HIS A 133 8.12 2.41 3.07
N ALA A 134 9.22 3.11 2.75
CA ALA A 134 9.35 4.56 2.94
C ALA A 134 8.34 5.35 2.09
N LYS A 135 7.95 4.83 0.91
CA LYS A 135 6.88 5.40 0.08
C LYS A 135 5.48 5.15 0.68
N ARG A 136 5.32 4.16 1.56
CA ARG A 136 4.03 3.71 2.12
C ARG A 136 3.98 3.84 3.66
N PRO A 137 4.19 5.03 4.23
CA PRO A 137 4.31 5.20 5.69
C PRO A 137 3.01 4.88 6.46
N PHE A 138 1.86 4.92 5.80
CA PHE A 138 0.58 4.54 6.41
C PHE A 138 0.44 3.01 6.61
N LEU A 139 1.14 2.18 5.82
CA LEU A 139 1.19 0.73 6.05
C LEU A 139 2.26 0.36 7.06
N PHE A 140 3.46 0.93 6.93
CA PHE A 140 4.65 0.46 7.66
C PHE A 140 5.10 1.36 8.80
N GLY A 141 4.43 2.50 9.01
CA GLY A 141 4.93 3.57 9.88
C GLY A 141 6.02 4.41 9.18
N PRO A 142 6.57 5.42 9.85
CA PRO A 142 7.67 6.20 9.31
C PRO A 142 8.91 5.31 9.18
N VAL A 143 9.29 5.00 7.94
CA VAL A 143 10.52 4.27 7.60
C VAL A 143 11.43 5.24 6.87
N GLU A 144 12.65 5.40 7.36
CA GLU A 144 13.66 6.22 6.68
C GLU A 144 14.10 5.50 5.40
N ALA A 145 14.04 6.22 4.27
CA ALA A 145 14.43 5.65 2.99
C ALA A 145 15.93 5.35 3.01
N PRO A 146 16.36 4.16 2.57
CA PRO A 146 17.77 3.82 2.53
C PRO A 146 18.47 4.75 1.53
N GLN A 147 19.67 5.22 1.87
CA GLN A 147 20.48 5.99 0.93
C GLN A 147 20.83 5.11 -0.28
N PRO A 148 20.79 5.66 -1.51
CA PRO A 148 21.15 4.90 -2.69
C PRO A 148 22.60 4.40 -2.56
N PRO A 149 22.90 3.16 -2.97
CA PRO A 149 24.25 2.64 -2.87
C PRO A 149 25.24 3.50 -3.67
N GLU A 150 26.42 3.74 -3.09
CA GLU A 150 27.46 4.59 -3.70
C GLU A 150 27.81 4.10 -5.11
N GLY A 151 27.75 5.00 -6.08
CA GLY A 151 28.04 4.77 -7.50
C GLY A 151 26.85 4.33 -8.34
N SER A 152 25.65 4.14 -7.76
CA SER A 152 24.44 3.72 -8.46
C SER A 152 23.90 4.79 -9.43
N ALA A 153 23.11 4.35 -10.42
CA ALA A 153 22.45 5.26 -11.36
C ALA A 153 21.46 6.20 -10.64
N GLU A 154 20.85 5.74 -9.55
CA GLU A 154 19.94 6.53 -8.71
C GLU A 154 20.67 7.64 -7.97
N GLU A 155 21.84 7.37 -7.37
CA GLU A 155 22.67 8.39 -6.72
C GLU A 155 23.17 9.45 -7.73
N ARG A 156 23.56 9.01 -8.92
CA ARG A 156 23.95 9.95 -10.00
C ARG A 156 22.77 10.82 -10.41
N SER A 157 21.59 10.24 -10.57
CA SER A 157 20.39 10.98 -10.93
C SER A 157 19.94 11.93 -9.82
N SER A 158 20.09 11.57 -8.54
CA SER A 158 19.73 12.44 -7.42
C SER A 158 20.68 13.63 -7.32
N LYS A 159 22.00 13.40 -7.49
CA LYS A 159 23.01 14.47 -7.53
C LYS A 159 22.74 15.45 -8.68
N VAL A 160 22.46 14.94 -9.87
CA VAL A 160 22.09 15.78 -11.03
C VAL A 160 20.81 16.58 -10.77
N ALA A 161 19.81 15.98 -10.11
CA ALA A 161 18.57 16.68 -9.77
C ALA A 161 18.78 17.78 -8.70
N GLU A 162 19.66 17.56 -7.73
CA GLU A 162 20.04 18.57 -6.73
C GLU A 162 20.84 19.71 -7.36
N GLU A 163 21.81 19.41 -8.22
CA GLU A 163 22.55 20.42 -8.97
C GLU A 163 21.62 21.28 -9.86
N LEU A 164 20.65 20.65 -10.53
CA LEU A 164 19.68 21.37 -11.35
C LEU A 164 18.77 22.29 -10.50
N LYS A 165 18.35 21.84 -9.32
CA LYS A 165 17.59 22.69 -8.38
C LYS A 165 18.40 23.90 -7.93
N GLN A 166 19.67 23.71 -7.58
CA GLN A 166 20.56 24.81 -7.19
C GLN A 166 20.70 25.83 -8.33
N GLN A 167 20.90 25.37 -9.57
CA GLN A 167 20.99 26.28 -10.73
C GLN A 167 19.70 27.06 -10.97
N ILE A 168 18.53 26.45 -10.75
CA ILE A 168 17.23 27.13 -10.89
C ILE A 168 17.06 28.19 -9.78
N GLU A 169 17.42 27.87 -8.54
CA GLU A 169 17.34 28.81 -7.42
C GLU A 169 18.30 30.00 -7.61
N GLU A 170 19.54 29.73 -8.03
CA GLU A 170 20.52 30.77 -8.34
C GLU A 170 20.05 31.68 -9.49
N ALA A 171 19.48 31.11 -10.55
CA ALA A 171 18.92 31.88 -11.65
C ALA A 171 17.72 32.75 -11.21
N ALA A 172 16.85 32.23 -10.34
CA ALA A 172 15.71 32.96 -9.80
C ALA A 172 16.14 34.12 -8.87
N VAL A 173 17.19 33.92 -8.07
CA VAL A 173 17.78 34.98 -7.22
C VAL A 173 18.46 36.05 -8.09
N SER A 174 19.20 35.64 -9.13
CA SER A 174 19.87 36.56 -10.05
C SER A 174 18.88 37.40 -10.89
N GLN A 175 17.69 36.85 -11.21
CA GLN A 175 16.62 37.61 -11.85
C GLN A 175 15.94 38.60 -10.90
N LYS A 176 15.70 38.23 -9.63
CA LYS A 176 15.15 39.16 -8.62
C LYS A 176 16.11 40.30 -8.27
N ALA A 177 17.42 40.11 -8.39
CA ALA A 177 18.41 41.16 -8.13
C ALA A 177 18.57 42.16 -9.29
N LYS A 178 17.96 41.91 -10.45
CA LYS A 178 18.01 42.77 -11.65
C LYS A 178 16.74 43.60 -11.88
N CYS A 179 15.72 43.45 -11.04
CA CYS A 179 14.54 44.33 -10.96
C CYS A 179 14.66 45.29 -9.78
#